data_AF-A0A351Y4R3-F1
#
_entry.id   AF-A0A351Y4R3-F1
#
_cell.length_a   1.000
_cell.length_b   1.000
_cell.length_c   1.000
_cell.angle_alpha   90.00
_cell.angle_beta   90.00
_cell.angle_gamma   90.00
#
_symmetry.space_group_name_H-M   'P 1'
#
loop_
_entity.id
_entity.type
_entity.pdbx_description
1 polymer ?
#
loop_
_entity_poly.entity_id
_entity_poly.type
_entity_poly.pdbx_seq_one_letter_code
_entity_poly.pdbx_strand_id
1 'polypeptide(L)'
;MNKSDDATKKFTIPHENAWLRPDHAYFDYKKQATGIDYDEIEWNGKYKTIRELRDLAILGLSFYTMQEYSCFVQMNRLTPSPDAFLARIVSEDTYEIAPIEITFYGRSRIGLPKKSLVEKLSELGGKFQKLPNGYWLLIHIGKDLDVDHRAIRSKLLSLNAKFNAFSIQEISNHPDTISSFVAYTTQLEFYDINVGEICDKLSQTKIPRTLTIKKGRAPAE
;
A
#
# COMPACT_ATOMS: atom_id res chain seq x y z
N MET A 1 -12.43 30.50 -27.46
CA MET A 1 -11.88 29.19 -27.08
C MET A 1 -11.94 29.10 -25.56
N ASN A 2 -12.70 28.14 -25.04
CA ASN A 2 -12.87 27.95 -23.59
C ASN A 2 -12.05 26.74 -23.13
N LYS A 3 -11.39 26.92 -21.97
CA LYS A 3 -10.84 25.91 -21.03
C LYS A 3 -9.58 25.17 -21.51
N SER A 4 -8.58 24.92 -20.67
CA SER A 4 -8.67 24.47 -19.28
C SER A 4 -7.83 25.28 -18.30
N ASP A 5 -8.50 25.81 -17.27
CA ASP A 5 -7.86 26.07 -15.98
C ASP A 5 -7.17 24.78 -15.51
N ASP A 6 -5.85 24.84 -15.39
CA ASP A 6 -5.01 23.82 -14.76
C ASP A 6 -5.21 23.87 -13.24
N ALA A 7 -6.47 23.71 -12.82
CA ALA A 7 -6.83 23.59 -11.43
C ALA A 7 -6.29 22.24 -10.96
N THR A 8 -5.09 22.26 -10.38
CA THR A 8 -4.53 21.13 -9.62
C THR A 8 -5.56 20.68 -8.60
N LYS A 9 -6.31 19.61 -8.91
CA LYS A 9 -7.23 18.94 -7.99
C LYS A 9 -6.46 18.65 -6.71
N LYS A 10 -6.73 19.39 -5.65
CA LYS A 10 -6.07 19.23 -4.36
C LYS A 10 -6.60 17.94 -3.73
N PHE A 11 -5.77 16.91 -3.67
CA PHE A 11 -6.14 15.63 -3.06
C PHE A 11 -6.30 15.81 -1.55
N THR A 12 -7.55 15.81 -1.10
CA THR A 12 -7.88 15.66 0.30
C THR A 12 -7.58 14.20 0.65
N ILE A 13 -6.57 13.93 1.48
CA ILE A 13 -6.45 12.63 2.15
C ILE A 13 -7.34 12.74 3.39
N PRO A 14 -8.57 12.20 3.41
CA PRO A 14 -9.35 12.12 4.64
C PRO A 14 -8.73 11.16 5.68
N HIS A 15 -7.80 10.31 5.26
CA HIS A 15 -7.09 9.31 6.06
C HIS A 15 -6.03 9.87 7.01
N GLU A 16 -5.86 11.17 7.16
CA GLU A 16 -4.85 11.75 8.06
C GLU A 16 -5.20 11.55 9.54
N ASN A 17 -6.49 11.55 9.86
CA ASN A 17 -7.01 11.49 11.23
C ASN A 17 -7.97 10.32 11.47
N ALA A 18 -8.17 9.47 10.47
CA ALA A 18 -9.11 8.36 10.52
C ALA A 18 -8.44 7.08 10.01
N TRP A 19 -8.48 6.04 10.84
CA TRP A 19 -8.15 4.69 10.43
C TRP A 19 -9.35 4.13 9.68
N LEU A 20 -9.17 3.80 8.41
CA LEU A 20 -10.27 3.28 7.59
C LEU A 20 -10.18 1.78 7.44
N ARG A 21 -11.34 1.14 7.40
CA ARG A 21 -11.44 -0.22 6.90
C ARG A 21 -10.97 -0.26 5.43
N PRO A 22 -10.25 -1.29 4.97
CA PRO A 22 -9.60 -1.29 3.66
C PRO A 22 -10.54 -1.06 2.46
N ASP A 23 -11.77 -1.56 2.49
CA ASP A 23 -12.79 -1.30 1.47
C ASP A 23 -13.16 0.18 1.38
N HIS A 24 -13.29 0.85 2.53
CA HIS A 24 -13.53 2.30 2.60
C HIS A 24 -12.36 3.12 2.07
N ALA A 25 -11.12 2.74 2.41
CA ALA A 25 -9.93 3.35 1.83
C ALA A 25 -9.89 3.19 0.30
N TYR A 26 -10.30 2.01 -0.20
CA TYR A 26 -10.37 1.74 -1.63
C TYR A 26 -11.47 2.56 -2.34
N PHE A 27 -12.66 2.69 -1.74
CA PHE A 27 -13.72 3.53 -2.31
C PHE A 27 -13.36 5.02 -2.30
N ASP A 28 -12.67 5.49 -1.25
CA ASP A 28 -12.14 6.86 -1.20
C ASP A 28 -11.08 7.09 -2.28
N TYR A 29 -10.19 6.12 -2.53
CA TYR A 29 -9.31 6.13 -3.69
C TYR A 29 -10.12 6.28 -5.00
N LYS A 30 -11.11 5.42 -5.25
CA LYS A 30 -11.92 5.46 -6.49
C LYS A 30 -12.60 6.82 -6.70
N LYS A 31 -13.14 7.39 -5.63
CA LYS A 31 -13.76 8.73 -5.66
C LYS A 31 -12.75 9.82 -6.01
N GLN A 32 -11.53 9.75 -5.48
CA GLN A 32 -10.47 10.72 -5.79
C GLN A 32 -9.91 10.54 -7.20
N ALA A 33 -9.79 9.30 -7.66
CA ALA A 33 -9.35 8.92 -9.00
C ALA A 33 -10.35 9.26 -10.11
N THR A 34 -11.62 9.55 -9.77
CA THR A 34 -12.66 9.88 -10.76
C THR A 34 -12.23 11.06 -11.64
N GLY A 35 -12.27 10.82 -12.96
CA GLY A 35 -11.89 11.79 -14.00
C GLY A 35 -10.38 11.88 -14.27
N ILE A 36 -9.57 11.01 -13.68
CA ILE A 36 -8.13 10.91 -13.93
C ILE A 36 -7.88 9.64 -14.74
N ASP A 37 -7.04 9.74 -15.77
CA ASP A 37 -6.60 8.59 -16.54
C ASP A 37 -5.88 7.59 -15.62
N TYR A 38 -6.21 6.31 -15.77
CA TYR A 38 -5.61 5.24 -14.99
C TYR A 38 -4.08 5.20 -15.19
N ASP A 39 -3.61 5.38 -16.43
CA ASP A 39 -2.17 5.35 -16.72
C ASP A 39 -1.42 6.54 -16.08
N GLU A 40 -2.07 7.68 -15.91
CA GLU A 40 -1.51 8.83 -15.19
C GLU A 40 -1.29 8.54 -13.70
N ILE A 41 -2.15 7.72 -13.09
CA ILE A 41 -2.00 7.27 -11.69
C ILE A 41 -0.84 6.27 -11.56
N GLU A 42 -0.68 5.40 -12.56
CA GLU A 42 0.37 4.39 -12.62
C GLU A 42 1.76 4.99 -12.83
N TRP A 43 1.88 6.18 -13.40
CA TRP A 43 3.18 6.82 -13.59
C TRP A 43 3.77 7.36 -12.29
N ASN A 44 5.09 7.23 -12.16
CA ASN A 44 5.81 7.96 -11.12
C ASN A 44 5.70 9.47 -11.36
N GLY A 45 4.94 10.19 -10.53
CA GLY A 45 4.70 11.61 -10.72
C GLY A 45 3.56 12.18 -9.86
N LYS A 46 2.79 13.09 -10.47
CA LYS A 46 1.78 13.95 -9.81
C LYS A 46 0.78 13.19 -8.92
N TYR A 47 0.41 11.98 -9.32
CA TYR A 47 -0.63 11.19 -8.68
C TYR A 47 -0.09 10.13 -7.70
N LYS A 48 1.20 10.23 -7.30
CA LYS A 48 1.87 9.32 -6.35
C LYS A 48 0.98 8.97 -5.15
N THR A 49 0.41 9.97 -4.51
CA THR A 49 -0.38 9.77 -3.28
C THR A 49 -1.71 9.06 -3.49
N ILE A 50 -2.35 9.20 -4.66
CA ILE A 50 -3.56 8.43 -5.00
C ILE A 50 -3.19 6.97 -5.20
N ARG A 51 -2.07 6.72 -5.89
CA ARG A 51 -1.53 5.38 -6.08
C ARG A 51 -1.23 4.74 -4.72
N GLU A 52 -0.53 5.44 -3.84
CA GLU A 52 -0.22 4.94 -2.49
C GLU A 52 -1.46 4.64 -1.65
N LEU A 53 -2.52 5.45 -1.77
CA LEU A 53 -3.79 5.15 -1.11
C LEU A 53 -4.43 3.87 -1.62
N ARG A 54 -4.43 3.66 -2.95
CA ARG A 54 -4.90 2.40 -3.56
C ARG A 54 -4.07 1.23 -3.06
N ASP A 55 -2.76 1.38 -3.10
CA ASP A 55 -1.78 0.37 -2.72
C ASP A 55 -1.94 -0.05 -1.26
N LEU A 56 -2.13 0.93 -0.37
CA LEU A 56 -2.42 0.72 1.05
C LEU A 56 -3.76 0.01 1.27
N ALA A 57 -4.80 0.38 0.52
CA ALA A 57 -6.09 -0.29 0.58
C ALA A 57 -5.99 -1.76 0.14
N ILE A 58 -5.29 -2.03 -0.97
CA ILE A 58 -5.03 -3.40 -1.46
C ILE A 58 -4.24 -4.20 -0.43
N LEU A 59 -3.19 -3.61 0.18
CA LEU A 59 -2.47 -4.25 1.28
C LEU A 59 -3.42 -4.67 2.42
N GLY A 60 -4.28 -3.75 2.87
CA GLY A 60 -5.27 -4.05 3.92
C GLY A 60 -6.24 -5.16 3.54
N LEU A 61 -6.75 -5.17 2.31
CA LEU A 61 -7.63 -6.23 1.78
C LEU A 61 -6.89 -7.57 1.68
N SER A 62 -5.60 -7.55 1.30
CA SER A 62 -4.73 -8.74 1.26
C SER A 62 -4.60 -9.36 2.65
N PHE A 63 -4.28 -8.54 3.65
CA PHE A 63 -4.17 -9.01 5.03
C PHE A 63 -5.48 -9.56 5.59
N TYR A 64 -6.62 -8.91 5.28
CA TYR A 64 -7.92 -9.45 5.64
C TYR A 64 -8.16 -10.82 5.00
N THR A 65 -7.80 -10.99 3.74
CA THR A 65 -7.97 -12.26 3.02
C THR A 65 -7.08 -13.37 3.59
N MET A 66 -5.85 -13.04 3.99
CA MET A 66 -4.89 -13.99 4.53
C MET A 66 -5.21 -14.45 5.95
N GLN A 67 -5.67 -13.52 6.81
CA GLN A 67 -5.75 -13.77 8.25
C GLN A 67 -7.16 -13.68 8.83
N GLU A 68 -8.14 -13.19 8.06
CA GLU A 68 -9.53 -12.94 8.50
C GLU A 68 -9.68 -12.02 9.73
N TYR A 69 -8.62 -11.29 10.09
CA TYR A 69 -8.66 -10.29 11.16
C TYR A 69 -9.17 -8.94 10.67
N SER A 70 -9.83 -8.20 11.56
CA SER A 70 -10.20 -6.81 11.30
C SER A 70 -8.95 -5.95 11.17
N CYS A 71 -8.77 -5.37 9.98
CA CYS A 71 -7.66 -4.48 9.66
C CYS A 71 -8.17 -3.08 9.36
N PHE A 72 -7.34 -2.08 9.67
CA PHE A 72 -7.57 -0.68 9.33
C PHE A 72 -6.28 -0.08 8.79
N VAL A 73 -6.40 0.89 7.90
CA VAL A 73 -5.27 1.55 7.25
C VAL A 73 -5.36 3.06 7.42
N GLN A 74 -4.19 3.69 7.49
CA GLN A 74 -4.07 5.14 7.64
C GLN A 74 -2.88 5.65 6.83
N MET A 75 -3.06 6.74 6.07
CA MET A 75 -1.92 7.43 5.44
C MET A 75 -1.25 8.34 6.46
N ASN A 76 0.08 8.39 6.47
CA ASN A 76 0.82 9.36 7.27
C ASN A 76 1.08 10.64 6.47
N ARG A 77 0.77 11.79 7.08
CA ARG A 77 1.16 13.11 6.56
C ARG A 77 1.89 13.98 7.57
N LEU A 78 2.10 13.48 8.80
CA LEU A 78 2.72 14.23 9.88
C LEU A 78 4.23 14.24 9.76
N THR A 79 4.81 13.14 9.26
CA THR A 79 6.24 12.98 9.07
C THR A 79 6.56 12.43 7.68
N PRO A 80 7.77 12.65 7.16
CA PRO A 80 8.18 12.09 5.87
C PRO A 80 8.29 10.56 5.83
N SER A 81 8.31 9.89 6.98
CA SER A 81 8.33 8.42 7.11
C SER A 81 7.73 8.04 8.48
N PRO A 82 6.96 6.93 8.58
CA PRO A 82 6.53 6.04 7.48
C PRO A 82 5.55 6.74 6.54
N ASP A 83 5.27 6.19 5.35
CA ASP A 83 4.24 6.73 4.44
C ASP A 83 2.82 6.41 4.91
N ALA A 84 2.64 5.28 5.61
CA ALA A 84 1.34 4.78 6.04
C ALA A 84 1.43 3.87 7.27
N PHE A 85 0.27 3.44 7.76
CA PHE A 85 0.12 2.48 8.84
C PHE A 85 -0.97 1.46 8.53
N LEU A 86 -0.80 0.24 9.04
CA LEU A 86 -1.83 -0.80 9.11
C LEU A 86 -2.02 -1.19 10.57
N ALA A 87 -3.25 -1.15 11.05
CA ALA A 87 -3.66 -1.60 12.38
C ALA A 87 -4.44 -2.90 12.27
N ARG A 88 -4.07 -3.90 13.07
CA ARG A 88 -4.82 -5.14 13.28
C ARG A 88 -5.44 -5.13 14.67
N ILE A 89 -6.72 -5.42 14.76
CA ILE A 89 -7.40 -5.63 16.05
C ILE A 89 -7.13 -7.06 16.50
N VAL A 90 -6.35 -7.23 17.57
CA VAL A 90 -6.03 -8.54 18.16
C VAL A 90 -7.06 -8.92 19.23
N SER A 91 -7.55 -7.93 19.98
CA SER A 91 -8.64 -8.05 20.94
C SER A 91 -9.35 -6.69 21.09
N GLU A 92 -10.44 -6.61 21.89
CA GLU A 92 -11.25 -5.39 22.04
C GLU A 92 -10.41 -4.12 22.35
N ASP A 93 -9.33 -4.28 23.13
CA ASP A 93 -8.47 -3.17 23.56
C ASP A 93 -7.02 -3.27 23.04
N THR A 94 -6.67 -4.34 22.30
CA THR A 94 -5.29 -4.54 21.82
C THR A 94 -5.20 -4.41 20.31
N TYR A 95 -4.38 -3.45 19.89
CA TYR A 95 -4.11 -3.13 18.50
C TYR A 95 -2.62 -3.35 18.22
N GLU A 96 -2.32 -4.06 17.14
CA GLU A 96 -0.97 -4.10 16.59
C GLU A 96 -0.91 -3.13 15.41
N ILE A 97 0.10 -2.26 15.40
CA ILE A 97 0.27 -1.27 14.35
C ILE A 97 1.60 -1.51 13.65
N ALA A 98 1.54 -1.69 12.34
CA ALA A 98 2.69 -1.78 11.46
C ALA A 98 2.88 -0.45 10.70
N PRO A 99 4.01 0.26 10.90
CA PRO A 99 4.39 1.39 10.05
C PRO A 99 4.85 0.88 8.67
N ILE A 100 4.41 1.51 7.60
CA ILE A 100 4.64 1.07 6.22
C ILE A 100 5.36 2.16 5.44
N GLU A 101 6.48 1.80 4.83
CA GLU A 101 7.14 2.57 3.78
C GLU A 101 6.69 2.04 2.42
N ILE A 102 6.19 2.91 1.54
CA ILE A 102 5.69 2.54 0.21
C ILE A 102 6.69 2.99 -0.84
N THR A 103 7.15 2.04 -1.67
CA THR A 103 8.07 2.31 -2.77
C THR A 103 7.48 1.88 -4.10
N PHE A 104 7.91 2.53 -5.18
CA PHE A 104 7.40 2.28 -6.52
C PHE A 104 8.50 1.78 -7.45
N TYR A 105 8.30 0.61 -8.02
CA TYR A 105 9.06 0.07 -9.14
C TYR A 105 8.16 0.00 -10.37
N GLY A 106 8.20 1.03 -11.21
CA GLY A 106 7.38 1.02 -12.40
C GLY A 106 7.78 2.00 -13.47
N ARG A 107 6.93 2.08 -14.49
CA ARG A 107 7.06 3.00 -15.62
C ARG A 107 6.98 4.46 -15.17
N SER A 108 7.68 5.30 -15.92
CA SER A 108 7.62 6.75 -15.82
C SER A 108 7.27 7.33 -17.18
N ARG A 109 6.99 8.63 -17.25
CA ARG A 109 6.74 9.31 -18.55
C ARG A 109 7.90 9.20 -19.54
N ILE A 110 9.11 8.87 -19.07
CA ILE A 110 10.30 8.67 -19.90
C ILE A 110 10.55 7.19 -20.28
N GLY A 111 9.64 6.29 -19.91
CA GLY A 111 9.69 4.86 -20.27
C GLY A 111 9.86 3.91 -19.08
N LEU A 112 10.21 2.66 -19.43
CA LEU A 112 10.40 1.56 -18.48
C LEU A 112 11.66 1.73 -17.62
N PRO A 113 11.72 1.11 -16.43
CA PRO A 113 12.95 1.07 -15.64
C PRO A 113 14.13 0.48 -16.43
N LYS A 114 15.26 1.20 -16.47
CA LYS A 114 16.51 0.71 -17.11
C LYS A 114 17.18 -0.46 -16.37
N LYS A 115 16.88 -0.61 -15.08
CA LYS A 115 17.43 -1.64 -14.19
C LYS A 115 16.30 -2.48 -13.63
N SER A 116 16.56 -3.76 -13.45
CA SER A 116 15.68 -4.68 -12.72
C SER A 116 15.49 -4.22 -11.27
N LEU A 117 14.42 -4.70 -10.64
CA LEU A 117 14.19 -4.43 -9.22
C LEU A 117 15.33 -4.99 -8.34
N VAL A 118 15.89 -6.16 -8.70
CA VAL A 118 17.02 -6.78 -7.99
C VAL A 118 18.28 -5.93 -8.03
N GLU A 119 18.60 -5.34 -9.19
CA GLU A 119 19.72 -4.41 -9.34
C GLU A 119 19.50 -3.15 -8.50
N LYS A 120 18.29 -2.58 -8.54
CA LYS A 120 17.94 -1.41 -7.71
C LYS A 120 18.06 -1.72 -6.22
N LEU A 121 17.59 -2.87 -5.75
CA LEU A 121 17.74 -3.30 -4.36
C LEU A 121 19.22 -3.44 -3.96
N SER A 122 20.07 -3.85 -4.91
CA SER A 122 21.52 -3.96 -4.68
C SER A 122 22.20 -2.61 -4.54
N GLU A 123 21.80 -1.61 -5.33
CA GLU A 123 22.33 -0.24 -5.26
C GLU A 123 21.83 0.52 -4.04
N LEU A 124 20.58 0.27 -3.66
CA LEU A 124 19.90 0.92 -2.56
C LEU A 124 20.08 0.20 -1.23
N GLY A 125 20.93 -0.84 -1.16
CA GLY A 125 21.14 -1.66 0.04
C GLY A 125 21.41 -0.85 1.31
N GLY A 126 22.08 0.31 1.19
CA GLY A 126 22.32 1.22 2.32
C GLY A 126 21.14 2.13 2.71
N LYS A 127 20.13 2.32 1.86
CA LYS A 127 18.89 3.07 2.21
C LYS A 127 17.89 2.19 2.93
N PHE A 128 17.73 0.94 2.52
CA PHE A 128 16.85 -0.01 3.20
C PHE A 128 17.32 -0.37 4.61
N GLN A 129 18.64 -0.46 4.82
CA GLN A 129 19.22 -0.66 6.16
C GLN A 129 18.94 0.50 7.13
N LYS A 130 18.49 1.66 6.64
CA LYS A 130 18.11 2.81 7.48
C LYS A 130 16.65 2.76 7.94
N LEU A 131 15.83 1.87 7.38
CA LEU A 131 14.45 1.72 7.86
C LEU A 131 14.47 1.22 9.31
N PRO A 132 13.72 1.86 10.22
CA PRO A 132 13.67 1.40 11.62
C PRO A 132 13.16 -0.04 11.74
N ASN A 133 13.60 -0.75 12.76
CA ASN A 133 13.10 -2.09 13.06
C ASN A 133 11.56 -2.07 13.21
N GLY A 134 10.89 -3.08 12.66
CA GLY A 134 9.43 -3.20 12.72
C GLY A 134 8.67 -2.45 11.62
N TYR A 135 9.35 -1.66 10.79
CA TYR A 135 8.74 -1.15 9.55
C TYR A 135 8.38 -2.29 8.62
N TRP A 136 7.39 -2.06 7.78
CA TRP A 136 7.04 -2.91 6.65
C TRP A 136 7.36 -2.14 5.37
N LEU A 137 7.92 -2.83 4.38
CA LEU A 137 8.17 -2.28 3.04
C LEU A 137 7.10 -2.80 2.09
N LEU A 138 6.33 -1.90 1.48
CA LEU A 138 5.40 -2.23 0.40
C LEU A 138 5.97 -1.75 -0.94
N ILE A 139 6.25 -2.68 -1.83
CA ILE A 139 6.75 -2.40 -3.18
C ILE A 139 5.58 -2.47 -4.16
N HIS A 140 5.13 -1.33 -4.67
CA HIS A 140 4.29 -1.29 -5.85
C HIS A 140 5.12 -1.68 -7.08
N ILE A 141 4.75 -2.74 -7.76
CA ILE A 141 5.30 -3.13 -9.06
C ILE A 141 4.31 -2.67 -10.12
N GLY A 142 4.77 -1.85 -11.06
CA GLY A 142 3.95 -1.35 -12.14
C GLY A 142 3.37 -2.47 -12.99
N LYS A 143 2.20 -2.20 -13.59
CA LYS A 143 1.55 -3.12 -14.53
C LYS A 143 2.49 -3.56 -15.66
N ASP A 144 2.34 -4.80 -16.10
CA ASP A 144 3.07 -5.45 -17.20
C ASP A 144 4.60 -5.58 -17.00
N LEU A 145 5.09 -5.36 -15.78
CA LEU A 145 6.50 -5.60 -15.44
C LEU A 145 6.69 -7.01 -14.92
N ASP A 146 7.49 -7.79 -15.64
CA ASP A 146 7.94 -9.09 -15.16
C ASP A 146 9.07 -8.90 -14.12
N VAL A 147 8.96 -9.59 -12.99
CA VAL A 147 9.96 -9.55 -11.93
C VAL A 147 10.26 -10.94 -11.39
N ASP A 148 11.54 -11.19 -11.11
CA ASP A 148 11.95 -12.42 -10.42
C ASP A 148 11.76 -12.27 -8.90
N HIS A 149 10.58 -12.67 -8.42
CA HIS A 149 10.25 -12.67 -6.99
C HIS A 149 11.21 -13.51 -6.14
N ARG A 150 11.80 -14.58 -6.68
CA ARG A 150 12.77 -15.42 -5.95
C ARG A 150 14.10 -14.69 -5.78
N ALA A 151 14.57 -14.01 -6.81
CA ALA A 151 15.77 -13.19 -6.73
C ALA A 151 15.56 -11.98 -5.80
N ILE A 152 14.38 -11.33 -5.84
CA ILE A 152 14.01 -10.24 -4.93
C ILE A 152 14.05 -10.72 -3.47
N ARG A 153 13.38 -11.84 -3.14
CA ARG A 153 13.41 -12.42 -1.80
C ARG A 153 14.84 -12.72 -1.34
N SER A 154 15.60 -13.41 -2.18
CA SER A 154 16.99 -13.79 -1.86
C SER A 154 17.83 -12.54 -1.57
N LYS A 155 17.62 -11.46 -2.32
CA LYS A 155 18.30 -10.20 -2.09
C LYS A 155 17.85 -9.54 -0.78
N LEU A 156 16.56 -9.42 -0.51
CA LEU A 156 16.03 -8.84 0.72
C LEU A 156 16.55 -9.58 1.96
N LEU A 157 16.60 -10.92 1.93
CA LEU A 157 17.18 -11.74 3.00
C LEU A 157 18.68 -11.52 3.15
N SER A 158 19.43 -11.42 2.04
CA SER A 158 20.88 -11.16 2.08
C SER A 158 21.24 -9.79 2.68
N LEU A 159 20.32 -8.83 2.61
CA LEU A 159 20.50 -7.50 3.20
C LEU A 159 20.24 -7.49 4.72
N ASN A 160 19.91 -8.65 5.31
CA ASN A 160 19.48 -8.80 6.70
C ASN A 160 18.38 -7.79 7.08
N ALA A 161 17.41 -7.61 6.18
CA ALA A 161 16.31 -6.70 6.37
C ALA A 161 15.54 -7.08 7.66
N LYS A 162 15.54 -6.19 8.65
CA LYS A 162 14.81 -6.35 9.92
C LYS A 162 13.34 -5.90 9.81
N PHE A 163 12.81 -5.91 8.59
CA PHE A 163 11.48 -5.45 8.24
C PHE A 163 10.81 -6.50 7.35
N ASN A 164 9.49 -6.58 7.44
CA ASN A 164 8.71 -7.39 6.51
C ASN A 164 8.63 -6.67 5.17
N ALA A 165 8.73 -7.41 4.06
CA ALA A 165 8.60 -6.83 2.73
C ALA A 165 7.49 -7.52 1.95
N PHE A 166 6.74 -6.72 1.21
CA PHE A 166 5.62 -7.15 0.39
C PHE A 166 5.71 -6.47 -0.97
N SER A 167 5.09 -7.06 -1.98
CA SER A 167 4.78 -6.33 -3.20
C SER A 167 3.34 -6.49 -3.60
N ILE A 168 2.86 -5.49 -4.32
CA ILE A 168 1.57 -5.52 -5.00
C ILE A 168 1.79 -5.22 -6.49
N GLN A 169 1.03 -5.90 -7.33
CA GLN A 169 1.02 -5.64 -8.76
C GLN A 169 -0.41 -5.82 -9.27
N GLU A 170 -0.93 -4.84 -10.02
CA GLU A 170 -2.20 -5.05 -10.70
C GLU A 170 -1.99 -6.01 -11.88
N ILE A 171 -2.75 -7.10 -11.90
CA ILE A 171 -2.77 -8.08 -12.99
C ILE A 171 -3.84 -7.72 -14.01
N SER A 172 -5.02 -7.30 -13.55
CA SER A 172 -6.15 -6.91 -14.39
C SER A 172 -6.95 -5.80 -13.74
N ASN A 173 -7.62 -4.98 -14.55
CA ASN A 173 -8.60 -3.98 -14.14
C ASN A 173 -9.96 -4.12 -14.85
N HIS A 174 -10.18 -5.20 -15.60
CA HIS A 174 -11.44 -5.49 -16.27
C HIS A 174 -11.68 -7.01 -16.37
N PRO A 175 -12.91 -7.52 -16.08
CA PRO A 175 -14.07 -6.78 -15.56
C PRO A 175 -13.90 -6.33 -14.10
N ASP A 176 -13.04 -7.02 -13.34
CA ASP A 176 -12.67 -6.69 -11.96
C ASP A 176 -11.20 -6.30 -11.84
N THR A 177 -10.87 -5.54 -10.79
CA THR A 177 -9.48 -5.31 -10.40
C THR A 177 -8.94 -6.54 -9.68
N ILE A 178 -7.96 -7.20 -10.29
CA ILE A 178 -7.20 -8.30 -9.68
C ILE A 178 -5.79 -7.79 -9.39
N SER A 179 -5.36 -7.92 -8.14
CA SER A 179 -4.01 -7.57 -7.71
C SER A 179 -3.29 -8.80 -7.18
N SER A 180 -2.05 -9.02 -7.63
CA SER A 180 -1.13 -9.98 -7.02
C SER A 180 -0.49 -9.34 -5.81
N PHE A 181 -0.58 -10.00 -4.67
CA PHE A 181 0.11 -9.66 -3.44
C PHE A 181 1.14 -10.75 -3.14
N VAL A 182 2.39 -10.35 -2.92
CA VAL A 182 3.49 -11.28 -2.63
C VAL A 182 4.13 -10.91 -1.31
N ALA A 183 4.18 -11.86 -0.38
CA ALA A 183 4.91 -11.71 0.88
C ALA A 183 6.32 -12.31 0.74
N TYR A 184 7.34 -11.47 0.98
CA TYR A 184 8.74 -11.88 0.93
C TYR A 184 9.22 -12.38 2.30
N THR A 185 8.63 -13.47 2.80
CA THR A 185 9.02 -14.09 4.09
C THR A 185 10.10 -15.16 3.89
N THR A 186 10.32 -16.05 4.87
CA THR A 186 11.16 -17.24 4.68
C THR A 186 10.58 -18.21 3.64
N GLN A 187 9.31 -18.07 3.27
CA GLN A 187 8.73 -18.72 2.11
C GLN A 187 8.04 -17.65 1.26
N LEU A 188 8.10 -17.77 -0.07
CA LEU A 188 7.31 -16.86 -0.91
C LEU A 188 5.85 -17.28 -0.84
N GLU A 189 4.99 -16.34 -0.48
CA GLU A 189 3.55 -16.54 -0.51
C GLU A 189 2.95 -15.60 -1.55
N PHE A 190 2.09 -16.15 -2.40
CA PHE A 190 1.44 -15.46 -3.51
C PHE A 190 -0.07 -15.48 -3.30
N TYR A 191 -0.70 -14.33 -3.46
CA TYR A 191 -2.14 -14.16 -3.30
C TYR A 191 -2.67 -13.30 -4.44
N ASP A 192 -3.53 -13.86 -5.27
CA ASP A 192 -4.28 -13.09 -6.26
C ASP A 192 -5.63 -12.70 -5.67
N ILE A 193 -5.90 -11.40 -5.68
CA ILE A 193 -6.97 -10.79 -4.90
C ILE A 193 -7.94 -10.12 -5.86
N ASN A 194 -9.17 -10.64 -5.93
CA ASN A 194 -10.27 -9.90 -6.53
C ASN A 194 -10.71 -8.79 -5.58
N VAL A 195 -10.30 -7.56 -5.88
CA VAL A 195 -10.50 -6.39 -5.02
C VAL A 195 -11.99 -6.08 -4.86
N GLY A 196 -12.78 -6.23 -5.92
CA GLY A 196 -14.23 -5.98 -5.90
C GLY A 196 -14.94 -6.96 -4.97
N GLU A 197 -14.69 -8.25 -5.16
CA GLU A 197 -15.30 -9.32 -4.36
C GLU A 197 -15.00 -9.16 -2.86
N ILE A 198 -13.74 -8.84 -2.52
CA ILE A 198 -13.36 -8.69 -1.11
C ILE A 198 -13.93 -7.41 -0.51
N CYS A 199 -14.00 -6.32 -1.27
CA CYS A 199 -14.69 -5.11 -0.82
C CYS A 199 -16.17 -5.39 -0.54
N ASP A 200 -16.84 -6.14 -1.41
CA ASP A 200 -18.24 -6.54 -1.22
C ASP A 200 -18.39 -7.42 0.02
N LYS A 201 -17.53 -8.43 0.20
CA LYS A 201 -17.49 -9.26 1.42
C LYS A 201 -17.31 -8.41 2.68
N LEU A 202 -16.34 -7.49 2.68
CA LEU A 202 -16.06 -6.62 3.82
C LEU A 202 -17.23 -5.68 4.15
N SER A 203 -17.90 -5.16 3.12
CA SER A 203 -19.03 -4.24 3.25
C SER A 203 -20.23 -4.85 3.99
N GLN A 204 -20.37 -6.18 3.92
CA GLN A 204 -21.44 -6.95 4.56
C GLN A 204 -21.10 -7.36 6.00
N THR A 205 -19.87 -7.13 6.46
CA THR A 205 -19.47 -7.44 7.84
C THR A 205 -19.98 -6.40 8.84
N LYS A 206 -20.00 -6.77 10.13
CA LYS A 206 -20.28 -5.85 11.25
C LYS A 206 -19.05 -5.03 11.69
N ILE A 207 -17.89 -5.23 11.05
CA ILE A 207 -16.66 -4.50 11.38
C ILE A 207 -16.92 -3.00 11.12
N PRO A 208 -16.59 -2.09 12.04
CA PRO A 208 -16.83 -0.68 11.82
C PRO A 208 -16.04 -0.16 10.61
N ARG A 209 -16.61 0.82 9.90
CA ARG A 209 -16.00 1.44 8.71
C ARG A 209 -14.72 2.21 9.03
N THR A 210 -14.64 2.70 10.26
CA THR A 210 -13.55 3.51 10.78
C THR A 210 -13.18 3.04 12.17
N LEU A 211 -11.89 3.07 12.50
CA LEU A 211 -11.39 2.88 13.85
C LEU A 211 -10.98 4.24 14.43
N THR A 212 -11.46 4.54 15.62
CA THR A 212 -11.06 5.75 16.36
C THR A 212 -10.06 5.35 17.43
N ILE A 213 -8.77 5.56 17.17
CA ILE A 213 -7.73 5.37 18.18
C ILE A 213 -7.62 6.66 19.01
N LYS A 214 -8.10 6.64 20.24
CA LYS A 214 -7.92 7.77 21.19
C LYS A 214 -6.51 7.70 21.77
N LYS A 215 -5.78 8.81 21.73
CA LYS A 215 -4.50 8.93 22.44
C LYS A 215 -4.75 8.71 23.93
N GLY A 216 -4.18 7.66 24.50
CA GLY A 216 -4.18 7.43 25.94
C GLY A 216 -3.45 8.56 26.68
N ARG A 217 -3.79 8.77 27.95
CA ARG A 217 -2.93 9.58 28.82
C ARG A 217 -1.64 8.79 29.06
N ALA A 218 -0.50 9.48 29.07
CA ALA A 218 0.73 8.85 29.53
C ALA A 218 0.47 8.24 30.91
N PRO A 219 1.02 7.04 31.20
CA PRO A 219 0.98 6.53 32.58
C PRO A 219 1.55 7.62 33.49
N ALA A 220 0.86 7.88 34.60
CA ALA A 220 1.38 8.79 35.62
C ALA A 220 2.74 8.23 36.10
N GLU A 221 3.76 9.08 36.10
CA GLU A 221 5.06 8.78 36.70
C GLU A 221 4.94 8.52 38.21
#